data_AF-A0A060XFF2-F1
#
_entry.id   AF-A0A060XFF2-F1
#
_cell.length_a   1.000
_cell.length_b   1.000
_cell.length_c   1.000
_cell.angle_alpha   90.00
_cell.angle_beta   90.00
_cell.angle_gamma   90.00
#
_symmetry.space_group_name_H-M   'P 1'
#
loop_
_entity.id
_entity.type
_entity.pdbx_description
1 polymer ?
#
loop_
_entity_poly.entity_id
_entity_poly.type
_entity_poly.pdbx_seq_one_letter_code
_entity_poly.pdbx_strand_id
1 'polypeptide(L)'
;MSTFEELSDIFSDHNNYLTSRELLMREGTSKFANLEGCAKEHQKRTHKRLQLQKEMGAMQGTIPYLGTFLTDLTMLDTARSDLVEEFEVIAQIKLLQSACNSYCLSADDAFLRWFKNQPQHSEEERYKQHHQSFTLYVHSVFRKC
;
A
#
# COMPACT_ATOMS: atom_id res chain seq x y z
N MET A 1 -8.54 -10.25 -15.50
CA MET A 1 -8.17 -10.15 -14.09
C MET A 1 -9.10 -9.16 -13.42
N SER A 2 -9.57 -9.51 -12.24
CA SER A 2 -10.37 -8.62 -11.37
C SER A 2 -9.47 -7.51 -10.83
N THR A 3 -10.01 -6.33 -10.50
CA THR A 3 -9.24 -5.24 -9.88
C THR A 3 -8.57 -5.67 -8.58
N PHE A 4 -9.15 -6.64 -7.87
CA PHE A 4 -8.56 -7.23 -6.67
C PHE A 4 -7.29 -8.02 -6.97
N GLU A 5 -7.30 -8.86 -8.01
CA GLU A 5 -6.14 -9.68 -8.40
C GLU A 5 -4.96 -8.78 -8.77
N GLU A 6 -5.23 -7.72 -9.55
CA GLU A 6 -4.20 -6.74 -9.94
C GLU A 6 -3.56 -6.05 -8.72
N LEU A 7 -4.36 -5.69 -7.70
CA LEU A 7 -3.85 -5.10 -6.46
C LEU A 7 -3.08 -6.12 -5.61
N SER A 8 -3.58 -7.36 -5.55
CA SER A 8 -2.92 -8.45 -4.82
C SER A 8 -1.54 -8.76 -5.39
N ASP A 9 -1.40 -8.76 -6.72
CA ASP A 9 -0.12 -9.01 -7.38
C ASP A 9 0.91 -7.93 -7.05
N ILE A 10 0.48 -6.65 -7.01
CA ILE A 10 1.36 -5.51 -6.67
C ILE A 10 1.97 -5.63 -5.27
N PHE A 11 1.18 -6.06 -4.28
CA PHE A 11 1.58 -6.17 -2.88
C PHE A 11 1.96 -7.59 -2.45
N SER A 12 2.16 -8.49 -3.42
CA SER A 12 2.65 -9.82 -3.13
C SER A 12 4.03 -9.77 -2.47
N ASP A 13 4.31 -10.73 -1.60
CA ASP A 13 5.61 -10.92 -0.95
C ASP A 13 6.67 -11.51 -1.89
N HIS A 14 6.28 -11.79 -3.15
CA HIS A 14 7.15 -12.37 -4.16
C HIS A 14 8.42 -11.53 -4.36
N ASN A 15 9.57 -12.21 -4.30
CA ASN A 15 10.90 -11.61 -4.43
C ASN A 15 11.10 -10.37 -3.54
N ASN A 16 10.74 -10.47 -2.25
CA ASN A 16 10.88 -9.38 -1.28
C ASN A 16 10.11 -8.11 -1.68
N TYR A 17 8.83 -8.27 -2.05
CA TYR A 17 7.95 -7.17 -2.43
C TYR A 17 8.42 -6.36 -3.66
N LEU A 18 9.16 -6.98 -4.59
CA LEU A 18 9.84 -6.31 -5.71
C LEU A 18 8.93 -5.35 -6.47
N THR A 19 7.71 -5.77 -6.82
CA THR A 19 6.77 -4.95 -7.60
C THR A 19 6.40 -3.66 -6.88
N SER A 20 6.10 -3.73 -5.58
CA SER A 20 5.79 -2.54 -4.77
C SER A 20 7.02 -1.64 -4.57
N ARG A 21 8.22 -2.22 -4.40
CA ARG A 21 9.49 -1.47 -4.28
C ARG A 21 9.80 -0.71 -5.57
N GLU A 22 9.64 -1.35 -6.73
CA GLU A 22 9.87 -0.72 -8.03
C GLU A 22 8.90 0.45 -8.28
N LEU A 23 7.62 0.28 -7.92
CA LEU A 23 6.64 1.37 -7.97
C LEU A 23 7.05 2.54 -7.07
N LEU A 24 7.49 2.26 -5.85
CA LEU A 24 7.96 3.29 -4.93
C LEU A 24 9.19 4.04 -5.47
N MET A 25 10.12 3.34 -6.12
CA MET A 25 11.29 3.99 -6.75
C MET A 25 10.90 4.88 -7.92
N ARG A 26 9.88 4.50 -8.70
CA ARG A 26 9.36 5.30 -9.83
C ARG A 26 8.55 6.52 -9.39
N GLU A 27 7.69 6.34 -8.38
CA GLU A 27 6.69 7.35 -8.01
C GLU A 27 7.10 8.20 -6.80
N GLY A 28 7.81 7.61 -5.84
CA GLY A 28 8.06 8.18 -4.50
C GLY A 28 9.00 9.39 -4.46
N THR A 29 9.75 9.66 -5.53
CA THR A 29 10.69 10.80 -5.61
C THR A 29 10.43 11.71 -6.82
N SER A 30 9.36 11.49 -7.56
CA SER A 30 9.11 12.04 -8.91
C SER A 30 8.83 13.55 -9.00
N LYS A 31 9.17 14.36 -7.98
CA LYS A 31 9.15 15.83 -8.12
C LYS A 31 10.08 16.36 -9.24
N PHE A 32 10.89 15.52 -9.91
CA PHE A 32 11.82 15.92 -10.98
C PHE A 32 11.93 14.99 -12.21
N ALA A 33 11.19 13.89 -12.29
CA ALA A 33 11.24 13.04 -13.48
C ALA A 33 10.27 13.58 -14.54
N ASN A 34 10.80 14.34 -15.49
CA ASN A 34 10.12 14.72 -16.72
C ASN A 34 9.38 13.50 -17.30
N LEU A 35 8.09 13.65 -17.61
CA LEU A 35 7.21 12.61 -18.14
C LEU A 35 7.48 12.31 -19.63
N GLU A 36 8.74 12.30 -20.04
CA GLU A 36 9.15 12.00 -21.41
C GLU A 36 10.37 11.08 -21.40
N GLY A 37 10.12 9.78 -21.57
CA GLY A 37 11.13 8.85 -22.07
C GLY A 37 11.11 7.45 -21.45
N CYS A 38 10.75 6.47 -22.29
CA CYS A 38 11.11 5.05 -22.19
C CYS A 38 10.31 4.19 -21.16
N ALA A 39 9.65 3.08 -21.49
CA ALA A 39 9.38 2.38 -22.73
C ALA A 39 8.17 1.43 -22.55
N LYS A 40 7.55 1.12 -23.68
CA LYS A 40 6.64 -0.01 -24.00
C LYS A 40 7.25 -1.31 -23.43
N GLU A 41 6.57 -2.29 -22.86
CA GLU A 41 5.32 -2.97 -23.24
C GLU A 41 4.73 -3.69 -22.00
N HIS A 42 3.60 -3.24 -21.43
CA HIS A 42 2.61 -4.16 -20.81
C HIS A 42 1.29 -3.49 -20.36
N GLN A 43 1.16 -2.17 -20.37
CA GLN A 43 0.02 -1.54 -19.66
C GLN A 43 -0.92 -0.79 -20.61
N LYS A 44 -1.92 -1.47 -21.17
CA LYS A 44 -3.01 -0.82 -21.93
C LYS A 44 -4.26 -0.50 -21.11
N ARG A 45 -4.28 -0.74 -19.79
CA ARG A 45 -5.47 -0.43 -18.95
C ARG A 45 -5.20 0.53 -17.78
N THR A 46 -3.99 0.58 -17.25
CA THR A 46 -3.62 1.47 -16.14
C THR A 46 -3.66 2.96 -16.52
N HIS A 47 -3.50 3.29 -17.81
CA HIS A 47 -3.54 4.68 -18.30
C HIS A 47 -4.89 5.39 -18.12
N LYS A 48 -6.02 4.66 -18.04
CA LYS A 48 -7.33 5.31 -17.80
C LYS A 48 -7.45 5.88 -16.38
N ARG A 49 -6.74 5.30 -15.39
CA ARG A 49 -6.71 5.83 -14.01
C ARG A 49 -5.76 7.02 -13.87
N LEU A 50 -4.69 7.06 -14.65
CA LEU A 50 -3.76 8.20 -14.74
C LEU A 50 -4.43 9.46 -15.34
N GLN A 51 -5.39 9.32 -16.25
CA GLN A 51 -6.13 10.49 -16.76
C GLN A 51 -7.09 11.11 -15.72
N LEU A 52 -7.71 10.31 -14.85
CA LEU A 52 -8.57 10.82 -13.77
C LEU A 52 -7.76 11.55 -12.68
N GLN A 53 -6.50 11.16 -12.45
CA GLN A 53 -5.59 11.90 -11.56
C GLN A 53 -5.20 13.28 -12.12
N LYS A 54 -5.33 13.50 -13.44
CA LYS A 54 -5.06 14.80 -14.05
C LYS A 54 -6.17 15.82 -13.76
N GLU A 55 -7.40 15.36 -13.49
CA GLU A 55 -8.55 16.22 -13.18
C GLU A 55 -8.65 16.58 -11.69
N MET A 56 -8.05 15.80 -10.78
CA MET A 56 -8.05 16.07 -9.33
C MET A 56 -6.81 16.84 -8.82
N GLY A 57 -5.94 17.31 -9.72
CA GLY A 57 -4.61 17.81 -9.36
C GLY A 57 -3.72 16.64 -8.94
N ALA A 58 -2.50 16.58 -9.48
CA ALA A 58 -1.57 15.53 -9.12
C ALA A 58 -1.34 15.57 -7.59
N MET A 59 -1.86 14.59 -6.84
CA MET A 59 -1.49 14.39 -5.44
C MET A 59 0.02 14.11 -5.41
N GLN A 60 0.82 15.14 -5.16
CA GLN A 60 2.27 15.06 -5.15
C GLN A 60 2.71 14.49 -3.80
N GLY A 61 2.96 13.19 -3.77
CA GLY A 61 3.48 12.47 -2.61
C GLY A 61 3.14 10.98 -2.69
N THR A 62 3.91 10.14 -2.01
CA THR A 62 3.64 8.71 -1.87
C THR A 62 3.76 8.32 -0.40
N ILE A 63 2.75 7.62 0.13
CA ILE A 63 2.81 7.01 1.47
C ILE A 63 3.24 5.55 1.28
N PRO A 64 4.48 5.17 1.63
CA PRO A 64 4.95 3.80 1.48
C PRO A 64 4.38 2.86 2.54
N TYR A 65 4.38 1.55 2.25
CA TYR A 65 4.21 0.54 3.29
C TYR A 65 5.48 0.48 4.15
N LEU A 66 5.37 0.95 5.39
CA LEU A 66 6.51 1.05 6.31
C LEU A 66 7.15 -0.31 6.64
N GLY A 67 6.37 -1.39 6.59
CA GLY A 67 6.86 -2.75 6.91
C GLY A 67 8.05 -3.16 6.05
N THR A 68 8.08 -2.79 4.77
CA THR A 68 9.22 -3.09 3.87
C THR A 68 10.53 -2.47 4.36
N PHE A 69 10.48 -1.21 4.80
CA PHE A 69 11.66 -0.53 5.35
C PHE A 69 12.10 -1.11 6.69
N LEU A 70 11.13 -1.49 7.55
CA LEU A 70 11.44 -2.12 8.84
C LEU A 70 12.06 -3.50 8.65
N THR A 71 11.64 -4.26 7.64
CA THR A 71 12.28 -5.52 7.25
C THR A 71 13.74 -5.28 6.84
N ASP A 72 14.01 -4.28 6.00
CA ASP A 72 15.38 -3.95 5.58
C ASP A 72 16.26 -3.54 6.78
N LEU A 73 15.76 -2.67 7.66
CA LEU A 73 16.47 -2.29 8.90
C LEU A 73 16.73 -3.49 9.82
N THR A 74 15.77 -4.40 9.95
CA THR A 74 15.95 -5.62 10.76
C THR A 74 17.00 -6.54 10.14
N MET A 75 17.03 -6.64 8.82
CA MET A 75 18.04 -7.42 8.11
C MET A 75 19.44 -6.82 8.29
N LEU A 76 19.57 -5.50 8.21
CA LEU A 76 20.84 -4.78 8.43
C LEU A 76 21.37 -4.95 9.86
N ASP A 77 20.49 -4.78 10.87
CA ASP A 77 20.84 -4.99 12.29
C ASP A 77 21.31 -6.44 12.54
N THR A 78 20.58 -7.41 11.98
CA THR A 78 20.93 -8.84 12.11
C THR A 78 22.26 -9.17 11.42
N ALA A 79 22.54 -8.54 10.28
CA ALA A 79 23.79 -8.72 9.54
C ALA A 79 24.99 -8.03 10.20
N ARG A 80 24.78 -7.24 11.26
CA ARG A 80 25.77 -6.34 11.84
C ARG A 80 26.38 -5.42 10.79
N SER A 81 25.53 -4.88 9.92
CA SER A 81 25.98 -4.01 8.85
C SER A 81 26.49 -2.66 9.37
N ASP A 82 27.24 -1.96 8.54
CA ASP A 82 27.76 -0.63 8.85
C ASP A 82 26.62 0.39 8.96
N LEU A 83 26.80 1.39 9.84
CA LEU A 83 25.84 2.48 10.08
C LEU A 83 25.47 3.29 8.81
N VAL A 84 26.27 3.17 7.74
CA VAL A 84 26.02 3.84 6.46
C VAL A 84 24.78 3.27 5.78
N GLU A 85 24.61 1.95 5.73
CA GLU A 85 23.47 1.32 5.05
C GLU A 85 22.15 1.61 5.79
N GLU A 86 22.16 1.59 7.13
CA GLU A 86 21.00 1.98 7.94
C GLU A 86 20.61 3.45 7.69
N PHE A 87 21.62 4.32 7.54
CA PHE A 87 21.39 5.74 7.28
C PHE A 87 20.73 5.97 5.93
N GLU A 88 21.07 5.19 4.89
CA GLU A 88 20.44 5.29 3.58
C GLU A 88 18.95 4.97 3.64
N VAL A 89 18.57 3.90 4.35
CA VAL A 89 17.16 3.52 4.53
C VAL A 89 16.40 4.62 5.28
N ILE A 90 16.98 5.18 6.35
CA ILE A 90 16.37 6.29 7.11
C ILE A 90 16.27 7.56 6.26
N ALA A 91 17.29 7.86 5.44
CA ALA A 91 17.29 9.01 4.55
C ALA A 91 16.18 8.92 3.51
N GLN A 92 15.93 7.72 2.97
CA GLN A 92 14.82 7.47 2.06
C GLN A 92 13.45 7.68 2.72
N ILE A 93 13.26 7.21 3.96
CA ILE A 93 12.04 7.47 4.74
C ILE A 93 11.82 8.97 4.93
N LYS A 94 12.87 9.70 5.32
CA LYS A 94 12.79 11.17 5.51
C LYS A 94 12.46 11.90 4.22
N LEU A 95 13.00 11.45 3.08
CA LEU A 95 12.67 12.01 1.78
C LEU A 95 11.19 11.84 1.43
N LEU A 96 10.65 10.63 1.65
CA LEU A 96 9.24 10.32 1.42
C LEU A 96 8.33 11.14 2.36
N GLN A 97 8.68 11.28 3.63
CA GLN A 97 7.96 12.15 4.58
C GLN A 97 7.94 13.61 4.11
N SER A 98 9.07 14.12 3.61
CA SER A 98 9.13 15.48 3.05
C SER A 98 8.23 15.63 1.81
N ALA A 99 8.15 14.59 0.97
CA ALA A 99 7.23 14.57 -0.17
C ALA A 99 5.75 14.56 0.25
N CYS A 100 5.40 13.93 1.38
CA CYS A 100 4.03 13.95 1.90
C CYS A 100 3.54 15.34 2.31
N ASN A 101 4.43 16.30 2.59
CA ASN A 101 4.03 17.67 2.94
C ASN A 101 3.33 18.41 1.79
N SER A 102 3.40 17.92 0.55
CA SER A 102 2.66 18.48 -0.59
C SER A 102 1.25 17.91 -0.76
N TYR A 103 0.79 17.01 0.11
CA TYR A 103 -0.60 16.59 0.09
C TYR A 103 -1.52 17.74 0.52
N CYS A 104 -2.49 18.07 -0.33
CA CYS A 104 -3.56 18.99 -0.02
C CYS A 104 -4.85 18.19 0.21
N LEU A 105 -5.01 17.63 1.41
CA LEU A 105 -6.19 16.88 1.81
C LEU A 105 -7.00 17.70 2.83
N SER A 106 -8.31 17.77 2.62
CA SER A 106 -9.23 18.35 3.61
C SER A 106 -9.77 17.26 4.51
N ALA A 107 -9.75 17.49 5.82
CA ALA A 107 -10.32 16.57 6.79
C ALA A 107 -11.86 16.58 6.68
N ASP A 108 -12.45 15.39 6.61
CA ASP A 108 -13.90 15.19 6.79
C ASP A 108 -14.15 14.72 8.22
N ASP A 109 -14.74 15.59 9.04
CA ASP A 109 -15.02 15.30 10.45
C ASP A 109 -15.98 14.12 10.66
N ALA A 110 -16.94 13.93 9.75
CA ALA A 110 -17.88 12.82 9.83
C ALA A 110 -17.16 11.50 9.56
N PHE A 111 -16.34 11.46 8.52
CA PHE A 111 -15.49 10.31 8.21
C PHE A 111 -14.51 10.02 9.37
N LEU A 112 -13.81 11.02 9.88
CA LEU A 112 -12.84 10.84 10.97
C LEU A 112 -13.51 10.32 12.24
N ARG A 113 -14.71 10.81 12.57
CA ARG A 113 -15.49 10.31 13.71
C ARG A 113 -15.88 8.85 13.50
N TRP A 114 -16.41 8.51 12.33
CA TRP A 114 -16.75 7.11 12.01
C TRP A 114 -15.51 6.21 12.06
N PHE A 115 -14.39 6.62 11.45
CA PHE A 115 -13.15 5.85 11.39
C PHE A 115 -12.56 5.60 12.78
N LYS A 116 -12.51 6.63 13.63
CA LYS A 116 -12.01 6.49 15.02
C LYS A 116 -12.89 5.62 15.90
N ASN A 117 -14.17 5.49 15.57
CA ASN A 117 -15.13 4.67 16.31
C ASN A 117 -15.28 3.25 15.75
N GLN A 118 -14.46 2.83 14.77
CA GLN A 118 -14.51 1.46 14.26
C GLN A 118 -14.08 0.47 15.34
N PRO A 119 -14.86 -0.59 15.61
CA PRO A 119 -14.48 -1.60 16.58
C PRO A 119 -13.21 -2.32 16.14
N GLN A 120 -12.23 -2.40 17.05
CA GLN A 120 -11.03 -3.19 16.85
C GLN A 120 -11.32 -4.61 17.34
N HIS A 121 -11.47 -5.53 16.39
CA HIS A 121 -11.63 -6.95 16.72
C HIS A 121 -10.28 -7.64 16.81
N SER A 122 -10.09 -8.44 17.84
CA SER A 122 -8.92 -9.32 17.91
C SER A 122 -8.97 -10.36 16.80
N GLU A 123 -7.81 -10.96 16.48
CA GLU A 123 -7.76 -12.06 15.51
C GLU A 123 -8.67 -13.23 15.91
N GLU A 124 -8.74 -13.54 17.21
CA GLU A 124 -9.60 -14.59 17.75
C GLU A 124 -11.09 -14.26 17.56
N GLU A 125 -11.50 -13.01 17.81
CA GLU A 125 -12.88 -12.57 17.59
C GLU A 125 -13.28 -12.65 16.12
N ARG A 126 -12.39 -12.20 15.22
CA ARG A 126 -12.61 -12.27 13.77
C ARG A 126 -12.74 -13.72 13.30
N TYR A 127 -11.86 -14.60 13.79
CA TYR A 127 -11.91 -16.03 13.47
C TYR A 127 -13.23 -16.66 13.93
N LYS A 128 -13.64 -16.40 15.17
CA LYS A 128 -14.93 -16.88 15.71
C LYS A 128 -16.12 -16.37 14.91
N GLN A 129 -16.16 -15.08 14.58
CA GLN A 129 -17.25 -14.49 13.78
C GLN A 129 -17.32 -15.07 12.37
N HIS A 130 -16.18 -15.25 11.71
CA HIS A 130 -16.10 -15.88 10.40
C HIS A 130 -16.61 -17.34 10.45
N HIS A 131 -16.12 -18.12 11.42
CA HIS A 131 -16.52 -19.51 11.60
C HIS A 131 -18.02 -19.65 11.93
N GLN A 132 -18.57 -18.77 12.77
CA GLN A 132 -19.98 -18.77 13.11
C GLN A 132 -20.85 -18.38 11.91
N SER A 133 -20.44 -17.37 11.13
CA SER A 133 -21.13 -16.96 9.90
C SER A 133 -21.14 -18.09 8.87
N PHE A 134 -20.01 -18.77 8.69
CA PHE A 134 -19.90 -19.92 7.80
C PHE A 134 -20.76 -21.10 8.27
N THR A 135 -20.73 -21.42 9.57
CA THR A 135 -21.56 -22.48 10.17
C THR A 135 -23.05 -22.19 9.99
N LEU A 136 -23.49 -20.95 10.20
CA LEU A 136 -24.88 -20.54 10.00
C LEU A 136 -25.29 -20.62 8.52
N TYR A 137 -24.40 -20.27 7.60
CA TYR A 137 -24.62 -20.42 6.17
C TYR A 137 -24.79 -21.90 5.79
N VAL A 138 -23.85 -22.76 6.20
CA VAL A 138 -23.92 -24.21 5.95
C VAL A 138 -25.20 -24.81 6.54
N HIS A 139 -25.51 -24.49 7.80
CA HIS A 139 -26.72 -24.99 8.45
C HIS A 139 -28.00 -24.48 7.74
N SER A 140 -28.03 -23.24 7.25
CA SER A 140 -29.15 -22.72 6.46
C SER A 140 -29.29 -23.39 5.09
N VAL A 141 -28.20 -23.83 4.48
CA VAL A 141 -28.22 -24.56 3.20
C VAL A 141 -28.74 -25.98 3.41
N PHE A 142 -28.23 -26.69 4.43
CA PHE A 142 -28.65 -28.06 4.72
C PHE A 142 -30.07 -28.18 5.29
N ARG A 143 -30.61 -27.15 5.97
CA ARG A 143 -32.01 -27.15 6.43
C ARG A 143 -33.03 -26.91 5.31
N LYS A 144 -32.58 -26.49 4.12
CA LYS A 144 -33.41 -26.24 2.93
C LYS A 144 -33.39 -27.41 1.93
N CYS A 145 -32.63 -28.47 2.22
CA CYS A 145 -32.69 -29.76 1.53
C CYS A 145 -33.52 -30.74 2.38
#